data_AF-A0A2W2BWZ5-F1
#
_entry.id   AF-A0A2W2BWZ5-F1
#
_cell.length_a   1.000
_cell.length_b   1.000
_cell.length_c   1.000
_cell.angle_alpha   90.00
_cell.angle_beta   90.00
_cell.angle_gamma   90.00
#
_symmetry.space_group_name_H-M   'P 1'
#
loop_
_entity.id
_entity.type
_entity.pdbx_description
1 polymer ?
#
loop_
_entity_poly.entity_id
_entity_poly.type
_entity_poly.pdbx_seq_one_letter_code
_entity_poly.pdbx_strand_id
1 'polypeptide(L)'
;MLASAPAHAGYPEAKASFEGLSRAERSAVTLGLIAAGTFEGLAALGFTPYLYRAIRAFERRHGMNEDGVLAPEQVQQLARLADDFYHQLGARSYRHPHTGARLLVPRGLFDSERQTAEGLLFTRRDGMLSLAFLSFPGTEKSYDRLWKTLSAATEGKHIVYERRFDNRFVVTGVFHQSKFYTMMARDGANTTGFTISWGAPYEALGRKLSTFLANAWLAEIR
;
A
#
# COMPACT_ATOMS: atom_id res chain seq x y z
N MET A 1 -29.18 -14.13 -31.50
CA MET A 1 -29.24 -14.20 -30.03
C MET A 1 -28.01 -13.53 -29.48
N LEU A 2 -28.13 -12.34 -28.93
CA LEU A 2 -27.04 -11.65 -28.23
C LEU A 2 -27.10 -12.08 -26.76
N ALA A 3 -26.07 -12.79 -26.30
CA ALA A 3 -25.93 -13.15 -24.91
C ALA A 3 -25.55 -11.90 -24.11
N SER A 4 -26.50 -11.33 -23.38
CA SER A 4 -26.23 -10.36 -22.32
C SER A 4 -25.45 -11.07 -21.22
N ALA A 5 -24.20 -10.70 -21.00
CA ALA A 5 -23.49 -11.05 -19.79
C ALA A 5 -24.34 -10.60 -18.59
N PRO A 6 -24.46 -11.40 -17.50
CA PRO A 6 -25.24 -10.96 -16.35
C PRO A 6 -24.58 -9.69 -15.81
N ALA A 7 -25.32 -8.58 -15.83
CA ALA A 7 -25.03 -7.48 -14.92
C ALA A 7 -24.88 -8.13 -13.54
N HIS A 8 -23.72 -7.98 -12.89
CA HIS A 8 -23.47 -8.55 -11.57
C HIS A 8 -24.50 -7.90 -10.64
N ALA A 9 -25.61 -8.59 -10.37
CA ALA A 9 -26.69 -8.09 -9.53
C ALA A 9 -26.04 -7.65 -8.20
N GLY A 10 -26.01 -6.34 -7.96
CA GLY A 10 -25.35 -5.72 -6.80
C GLY A 10 -24.13 -4.83 -7.09
N TYR A 11 -23.43 -4.87 -8.23
CA TYR A 11 -22.25 -4.00 -8.44
C TYR A 11 -22.57 -2.48 -8.41
N PRO A 12 -23.60 -1.98 -9.11
CA PRO A 12 -23.94 -0.56 -9.05
C PRO A 12 -24.36 -0.10 -7.65
N GLU A 13 -25.07 -0.96 -6.91
CA GLU A 13 -25.53 -0.68 -5.55
C GLU A 13 -24.38 -0.71 -4.53
N ALA A 14 -23.51 -1.72 -4.61
CA ALA A 14 -22.28 -1.80 -3.83
C ALA A 14 -21.37 -0.59 -4.08
N LYS A 15 -21.26 -0.15 -5.35
CA LYS A 15 -20.54 1.06 -5.72
C LYS A 15 -21.16 2.29 -5.06
N ALA A 16 -22.48 2.47 -5.18
CA ALA A 16 -23.17 3.62 -4.59
C ALA A 16 -23.04 3.64 -3.06
N SER A 17 -23.18 2.49 -2.39
CA SER A 17 -22.96 2.33 -0.96
C SER A 17 -21.54 2.72 -0.55
N PHE A 18 -20.52 2.18 -1.22
CA PHE A 18 -19.12 2.52 -0.92
C PHE A 18 -18.78 3.98 -1.22
N GLU A 19 -19.30 4.55 -2.31
CA GLU A 19 -19.07 5.95 -2.67
C GLU A 19 -19.80 6.93 -1.75
N GLY A 20 -20.88 6.49 -1.08
CA GLY A 20 -21.56 7.22 -0.02
C GLY A 20 -20.76 7.34 1.28
N LEU A 21 -19.74 6.50 1.48
CA LEU A 21 -18.85 6.56 2.64
C LEU A 21 -17.94 7.80 2.59
N SER A 22 -17.64 8.34 3.77
CA SER A 22 -16.63 9.39 3.92
C SER A 22 -15.25 8.92 3.44
N ARG A 23 -14.36 9.86 3.13
CA ARG A 23 -12.97 9.52 2.73
C ARG A 23 -12.26 8.67 3.80
N ALA A 24 -12.51 8.97 5.08
CA ALA A 24 -11.94 8.22 6.19
C ALA A 24 -12.46 6.78 6.22
N GLU A 25 -13.77 6.58 6.08
CA GLU A 25 -14.38 5.24 6.05
C GLU A 25 -13.93 4.43 4.83
N ARG A 26 -13.86 5.03 3.64
CA ARG A 26 -13.33 4.36 2.44
C ARG A 26 -11.88 3.88 2.64
N SER A 27 -11.08 4.71 3.32
CA SER A 27 -9.69 4.36 3.66
C SER A 27 -9.67 3.21 4.67
N ALA A 28 -10.43 3.31 5.75
CA ALA A 28 -10.52 2.26 6.79
C ALA A 28 -11.02 0.92 6.23
N VAL A 29 -12.07 0.92 5.39
CA VAL A 29 -12.58 -0.27 4.69
C VAL A 29 -11.48 -0.90 3.85
N THR A 30 -10.80 -0.09 3.03
CA THR A 30 -9.75 -0.60 2.14
C THR A 30 -8.59 -1.21 2.93
N LEU A 31 -8.14 -0.53 3.98
CA LEU A 31 -7.09 -1.03 4.87
C LEU A 31 -7.52 -2.28 5.64
N GLY A 32 -8.79 -2.36 6.05
CA GLY A 32 -9.38 -3.53 6.70
C GLY A 32 -9.40 -4.75 5.78
N LEU A 33 -9.71 -4.57 4.50
CA LEU A 33 -9.67 -5.65 3.51
C LEU A 33 -8.24 -6.13 3.24
N ILE A 34 -7.25 -5.22 3.26
CA ILE A 34 -5.82 -5.58 3.20
C ILE A 34 -5.40 -6.35 4.45
N ALA A 35 -5.79 -5.87 5.64
CA ALA A 35 -5.55 -6.56 6.92
C ALA A 35 -6.15 -7.97 6.93
N ALA A 36 -7.39 -8.12 6.44
CA ALA A 36 -8.08 -9.38 6.28
C ALA A 36 -7.43 -10.31 5.23
N GLY A 37 -6.61 -9.76 4.32
CA GLY A 37 -5.95 -10.49 3.24
C GLY A 37 -6.85 -10.75 2.03
N THR A 38 -7.95 -10.03 1.89
CA THR A 38 -8.87 -10.16 0.74
C THR A 38 -8.61 -9.12 -0.35
N PHE A 39 -7.75 -8.13 -0.09
CA PHE A 39 -7.42 -7.07 -1.04
C PHE A 39 -5.93 -6.74 -1.07
N GLU A 40 -5.39 -6.53 -2.27
CA GLU A 40 -4.01 -6.07 -2.53
C GLU A 40 -4.04 -4.93 -3.55
N GLY A 41 -4.69 -3.82 -3.21
CA GLY A 41 -4.86 -2.67 -4.10
C GLY A 41 -4.80 -1.32 -3.38
N LEU A 42 -4.92 -0.25 -4.16
CA LEU A 42 -4.88 1.13 -3.65
C LEU A 42 -6.29 1.73 -3.57
N ALA A 43 -6.65 2.30 -2.42
CA ALA A 43 -7.89 3.04 -2.18
C ALA A 43 -8.06 4.22 -3.16
N ALA A 44 -6.94 4.82 -3.58
CA ALA A 44 -6.93 5.92 -4.54
C ALA A 44 -7.45 5.55 -5.94
N LEU A 45 -7.62 4.26 -6.26
CA LEU A 45 -8.24 3.81 -7.51
C LEU A 45 -9.77 3.86 -7.47
N GLY A 46 -10.37 4.18 -6.32
CA GLY A 46 -11.81 4.20 -6.13
C GLY A 46 -12.46 2.82 -6.13
N PHE A 47 -13.76 2.77 -6.40
CA PHE A 47 -14.51 1.52 -6.42
C PHE A 47 -14.32 0.78 -7.76
N THR A 48 -13.52 -0.28 -7.72
CA THR A 48 -13.17 -1.09 -8.89
C THR A 48 -13.80 -2.48 -8.83
N PRO A 49 -13.90 -3.22 -9.95
CA PRO A 49 -14.27 -4.64 -9.93
C PRO A 49 -13.38 -5.49 -9.01
N TYR A 50 -12.12 -5.07 -8.80
CA TYR A 50 -11.23 -5.75 -7.87
C TYR A 50 -11.61 -5.50 -6.41
N LEU A 51 -11.92 -4.25 -6.04
CA LEU A 51 -12.39 -3.93 -4.70
C LEU A 51 -13.74 -4.60 -4.40
N TYR A 52 -14.67 -4.61 -5.36
CA TYR A 52 -15.94 -5.31 -5.24
C TYR A 52 -15.76 -6.80 -4.93
N ARG A 53 -14.87 -7.49 -5.66
CA ARG A 53 -14.54 -8.90 -5.39
C ARG A 53 -13.93 -9.10 -4.00
N ALA A 54 -13.12 -8.16 -3.52
CA ALA A 54 -12.51 -8.24 -2.20
C ALA A 54 -13.52 -8.07 -1.06
N ILE A 55 -14.49 -7.16 -1.21
CA ILE A 55 -15.60 -7.00 -0.27
C ILE A 55 -16.41 -8.31 -0.21
N ARG A 56 -16.79 -8.86 -1.37
CA ARG A 56 -17.50 -10.13 -1.44
C ARG A 56 -16.73 -11.30 -0.84
N ALA A 57 -15.42 -11.36 -1.07
CA ALA A 57 -14.58 -12.38 -0.45
C ALA A 57 -14.53 -12.24 1.09
N PHE A 58 -14.54 -11.01 1.61
CA PHE A 58 -14.64 -10.73 3.03
C PHE A 58 -16.01 -11.17 3.58
N GLU A 59 -17.10 -10.74 2.95
CA GLU A 59 -18.47 -11.13 3.34
C GLU A 59 -18.62 -12.65 3.41
N ARG A 60 -18.22 -13.36 2.36
CA ARG A 60 -18.26 -14.83 2.30
C ARG A 60 -17.47 -15.48 3.44
N ARG A 61 -16.25 -14.99 3.71
CA ARG A 61 -15.38 -15.54 4.76
C ARG A 61 -15.96 -15.35 6.16
N HIS A 62 -16.78 -14.33 6.34
CA HIS A 62 -17.43 -14.00 7.61
C HIS A 62 -18.90 -14.44 7.69
N GLY A 63 -19.38 -15.23 6.73
CA GLY A 63 -20.76 -15.75 6.73
C GLY A 63 -21.83 -14.68 6.52
N MET A 64 -21.48 -13.58 5.86
CA MET A 64 -22.36 -12.44 5.58
C MET A 64 -23.00 -12.58 4.19
N ASN A 65 -23.96 -11.70 3.88
CA ASN A 65 -24.53 -11.59 2.53
C ASN A 65 -23.44 -11.17 1.54
N GLU A 66 -23.25 -11.95 0.47
CA GLU A 66 -22.18 -11.74 -0.51
C GLU A 66 -22.61 -10.83 -1.68
N ASP A 67 -23.24 -9.70 -1.36
CA ASP A 67 -23.77 -8.74 -2.33
C ASP A 67 -22.80 -7.57 -2.62
N GLY A 68 -21.77 -7.40 -1.79
CA GLY A 68 -20.80 -6.32 -1.86
C GLY A 68 -21.27 -5.00 -1.23
N VAL A 69 -22.45 -4.98 -0.61
CA VAL A 69 -23.04 -3.80 0.01
C VAL A 69 -22.67 -3.79 1.49
N LEU A 70 -21.71 -2.93 1.85
CA LEU A 70 -21.24 -2.83 3.23
C LEU A 70 -22.28 -2.19 4.15
N ALA A 71 -22.81 -2.98 5.09
CA ALA A 71 -23.57 -2.50 6.24
C ALA A 71 -22.67 -1.72 7.23
N PRO A 72 -23.22 -0.79 8.04
CA PRO A 72 -22.44 -0.01 9.01
C PRO A 72 -21.58 -0.88 9.95
N GLU A 73 -22.09 -2.02 10.38
CA GLU A 73 -21.39 -2.96 11.26
C GLU A 73 -20.17 -3.58 10.56
N GLN A 74 -20.27 -3.86 9.25
CA GLN A 74 -19.17 -4.40 8.44
C GLN A 74 -18.09 -3.33 8.21
N VAL A 75 -18.49 -2.07 7.99
CA VAL A 75 -17.54 -0.94 7.91
C VAL A 75 -16.75 -0.81 9.21
N GLN A 76 -17.42 -0.86 10.36
CA GLN A 76 -16.76 -0.82 11.66
C GLN A 76 -15.86 -2.03 11.91
N GLN A 77 -16.27 -3.22 11.49
CA GLN A 77 -15.44 -4.42 11.61
C GLN A 77 -14.16 -4.29 10.78
N LEU A 78 -14.25 -3.79 9.55
CA LEU A 78 -13.08 -3.56 8.69
C LEU A 78 -12.16 -2.47 9.28
N ALA A 79 -12.73 -1.40 9.84
CA ALA A 79 -11.95 -0.38 10.54
C ALA A 79 -11.16 -0.97 11.72
N ARG A 80 -11.81 -1.78 12.57
CA ARG A 80 -11.13 -2.48 13.68
C ARG A 80 -10.02 -3.40 13.19
N LEU A 81 -10.25 -4.15 12.11
CA LEU A 81 -9.21 -5.01 11.53
C LEU A 81 -7.99 -4.22 11.03
N ALA A 82 -8.20 -3.01 10.47
CA ALA A 82 -7.12 -2.13 10.07
C ALA A 82 -6.31 -1.65 11.29
N ASP A 83 -7.00 -1.20 12.34
CA ASP A 83 -6.36 -0.69 13.57
C ASP A 83 -5.61 -1.80 14.31
N ASP A 84 -6.23 -2.96 14.47
CA ASP A 84 -5.63 -4.14 15.12
C ASP A 84 -4.37 -4.59 14.38
N PHE A 85 -4.39 -4.58 13.04
CA PHE A 85 -3.24 -4.95 12.23
C PHE A 85 -2.03 -4.04 12.55
N TYR A 86 -2.23 -2.73 12.64
CA TYR A 86 -1.13 -1.83 13.00
C TYR A 86 -0.70 -1.94 14.45
N HIS A 87 -1.64 -2.11 15.37
CA HIS A 87 -1.35 -2.28 16.78
C HIS A 87 -0.47 -3.52 17.00
N GLN A 88 -0.83 -4.65 16.39
CA GLN A 88 -0.05 -5.90 16.45
C GLN A 88 1.37 -5.75 15.88
N LEU A 89 1.55 -4.89 14.88
CA LEU A 89 2.85 -4.60 14.27
C LEU A 89 3.66 -3.54 15.04
N GLY A 90 3.14 -3.02 16.15
CA GLY A 90 3.76 -1.95 16.92
C GLY A 90 3.99 -0.70 16.08
N ALA A 91 3.01 -0.35 15.23
CA ALA A 91 3.18 0.72 14.27
C ALA A 91 3.34 2.10 14.94
N ARG A 92 4.22 2.94 14.38
CA ARG A 92 4.51 4.29 14.88
C ARG A 92 4.66 5.25 13.71
N SER A 93 4.20 6.49 13.90
CA SER A 93 4.39 7.54 12.91
C SER A 93 5.82 8.09 12.99
N TYR A 94 6.52 8.11 11.86
CA TYR A 94 7.84 8.70 11.70
C TYR A 94 7.76 9.91 10.79
N ARG A 95 8.55 10.95 11.10
CA ARG A 95 8.75 12.11 10.23
C ARG A 95 10.06 11.97 9.48
N HIS A 96 10.02 12.26 8.19
CA HIS A 96 11.22 12.29 7.36
C HIS A 96 12.13 13.43 7.82
N PRO A 97 13.43 13.19 8.08
CA PRO A 97 14.32 14.21 8.64
C PRO A 97 14.50 15.43 7.71
N HIS A 98 14.42 15.22 6.39
CA HIS A 98 14.67 16.30 5.40
C HIS A 98 13.41 17.03 4.93
N THR A 99 12.23 16.40 5.02
CA THR A 99 10.99 16.98 4.44
C THR A 99 9.87 17.12 5.46
N GLY A 100 9.97 16.47 6.62
CA GLY A 100 8.91 16.43 7.63
C GLY A 100 7.72 15.55 7.26
N ALA A 101 7.71 14.95 6.07
CA ALA A 101 6.66 14.03 5.60
C ALA A 101 6.49 12.86 6.56
N ARG A 102 5.27 12.34 6.69
CA ARG A 102 4.96 11.27 7.65
C ARG A 102 4.82 9.92 6.97
N LEU A 103 5.32 8.89 7.63
CA LEU A 103 5.07 7.50 7.29
C LEU A 103 4.70 6.71 8.54
N LEU A 104 3.66 5.89 8.45
CA LEU A 104 3.34 4.93 9.50
C LEU A 104 4.19 3.68 9.30
N VAL A 105 5.10 3.42 10.23
CA VAL A 105 6.11 2.36 10.15
C VAL A 105 5.72 1.23 11.11
N PRO A 106 5.65 -0.05 10.66
CA PRO A 106 5.40 -1.20 11.52
C PRO A 106 6.65 -1.54 12.35
N ARG A 107 6.95 -0.68 13.34
CA ARG A 107 8.25 -0.66 14.03
C ARG A 107 8.57 -1.98 14.75
N GLY A 108 7.56 -2.73 15.19
CA GLY A 108 7.73 -4.04 15.84
C GLY A 108 8.35 -5.13 14.97
N LEU A 109 8.41 -4.94 13.64
CA LEU A 109 9.01 -5.91 12.72
C LEU A 109 10.53 -5.80 12.58
N PHE A 110 11.12 -4.68 13.01
CA PHE A 110 12.52 -4.35 12.75
C PHE A 110 13.34 -4.37 14.03
N ASP A 111 14.59 -4.78 13.93
CA ASP A 111 15.53 -4.82 15.06
C ASP A 111 16.35 -3.54 15.16
N SER A 112 16.62 -2.89 14.01
CA SER A 112 17.42 -1.66 13.96
C SER A 112 16.73 -0.56 13.17
N GLU A 113 17.07 0.67 13.55
CA GLU A 113 16.69 1.91 12.90
C GLU A 113 17.96 2.76 12.76
N ARG A 114 18.21 3.28 11.56
CA ARG A 114 19.38 4.12 11.26
C ARG A 114 18.97 5.27 10.37
N GLN A 115 19.55 6.45 10.61
CA GLN A 115 19.49 7.55 9.67
C GLN A 115 20.51 7.34 8.54
N THR A 116 20.13 7.72 7.34
CA THR A 116 20.92 7.65 6.10
C THR A 116 20.95 9.03 5.44
N ALA A 117 21.75 9.18 4.39
CA ALA A 117 21.78 10.44 3.63
C ALA A 117 20.42 10.75 2.97
N GLU A 118 19.66 9.72 2.62
CA GLU A 118 18.36 9.86 1.96
C GLU A 118 17.19 9.89 2.95
N GLY A 119 17.36 9.48 4.20
CA GLY A 119 16.26 9.42 5.18
C GLY A 119 16.46 8.41 6.30
N LEU A 120 15.49 7.51 6.50
CA LEU A 120 15.50 6.50 7.56
C LEU A 120 15.50 5.08 6.97
N LEU A 121 16.28 4.19 7.59
CA LEU A 121 16.36 2.77 7.25
C LEU A 121 16.03 1.93 8.48
N PHE A 122 15.05 1.04 8.33
CA PHE A 122 14.66 0.03 9.30
C PHE A 122 15.05 -1.33 8.75
N THR A 123 15.75 -2.13 9.55
CA THR A 123 16.16 -3.49 9.13
C THR A 123 15.90 -4.51 10.21
N ARG A 124 15.56 -5.70 9.76
CA ARG A 124 15.52 -6.90 10.60
C ARG A 124 16.90 -7.58 10.62
N ARG A 125 17.23 -8.23 11.74
CA ARG A 125 18.54 -8.87 11.99
C ARG A 125 18.84 -10.00 11.01
N ASP A 126 17.81 -10.70 10.52
CA ASP A 126 17.94 -11.77 9.53
C ASP A 126 18.23 -11.25 8.10
N GLY A 127 18.18 -9.93 7.88
CA GLY A 127 18.41 -9.33 6.56
C GLY A 127 17.30 -9.58 5.53
N MET A 128 16.22 -10.27 5.91
CA MET A 128 15.16 -10.70 5.01
C MET A 128 13.95 -9.76 5.02
N LEU A 129 14.00 -8.67 5.79
CA LEU A 129 12.99 -7.62 5.81
C LEU A 129 13.64 -6.25 6.08
N SER A 130 13.34 -5.27 5.22
CA SER A 130 13.79 -3.89 5.40
C SER A 130 12.78 -2.89 4.87
N LEU A 131 12.71 -1.72 5.50
CA LEU A 131 11.92 -0.57 5.07
C LEU A 131 12.83 0.65 5.04
N ALA A 132 12.89 1.32 3.90
CA ALA A 132 13.56 2.61 3.74
C ALA A 132 12.50 3.69 3.53
N PHE A 133 12.58 4.79 4.30
CA PHE A 133 11.80 6.01 4.09
C PHE A 133 12.76 7.08 3.57
N LEU A 134 12.58 7.48 2.32
CA LEU A 134 13.60 8.14 1.50
C LEU A 134 13.07 9.44 0.91
N SER A 135 13.96 10.43 0.75
CA SER A 135 13.70 11.66 0.01
C SER A 135 14.89 12.04 -0.85
N PHE A 136 14.60 12.50 -2.07
CA PHE A 136 15.58 12.99 -3.02
C PHE A 136 15.27 14.44 -3.42
N PRO A 137 16.20 15.40 -3.19
CA PRO A 137 16.04 16.75 -3.69
C PRO A 137 15.95 16.79 -5.21
N GLY A 138 14.98 17.54 -5.74
CA GLY A 138 14.78 17.67 -7.20
C GLY A 138 15.96 18.31 -7.93
N THR A 139 16.76 19.10 -7.22
CA THR A 139 18.02 19.71 -7.68
C THR A 139 19.11 18.67 -7.95
N GLU A 140 19.17 17.62 -7.13
CA GLU A 140 20.12 16.51 -7.29
C GLU A 140 19.61 15.49 -8.30
N LYS A 141 18.34 15.06 -8.12
CA LYS A 141 17.71 14.08 -8.98
C LYS A 141 16.26 14.47 -9.23
N SER A 142 16.00 14.94 -10.45
CA SER A 142 14.64 15.24 -10.88
C SER A 142 13.75 14.00 -10.77
N TYR A 143 12.45 14.21 -10.53
CA TYR A 143 11.44 13.15 -10.45
C TYR A 143 11.54 12.14 -11.60
N ASP A 144 11.74 12.62 -12.83
CA ASP A 144 11.87 11.76 -14.02
C ASP A 144 13.15 10.93 -14.02
N ARG A 145 14.28 11.53 -13.60
CA ARG A 145 15.54 10.80 -13.48
C ARG A 145 15.48 9.78 -12.34
N LEU A 146 14.80 10.11 -11.24
CA LEU A 146 14.60 9.18 -10.14
C LEU A 146 13.75 7.99 -10.56
N TRP A 147 12.62 8.21 -11.23
CA TRP A 147 11.81 7.13 -11.76
C TRP A 147 12.64 6.23 -12.69
N LYS A 148 13.29 6.81 -13.72
CA LYS A 148 14.14 6.03 -14.65
C LYS A 148 15.23 5.22 -13.92
N THR A 149 15.83 5.78 -12.87
CA THR A 149 16.85 5.08 -12.08
C THR A 149 16.25 3.91 -11.31
N LEU A 150 15.14 4.14 -10.60
CA LEU A 150 14.51 3.12 -9.76
C LEU A 150 13.75 2.06 -10.56
N SER A 151 13.39 2.37 -11.81
CA SER A 151 12.66 1.48 -12.69
C SER A 151 13.55 0.80 -13.75
N ALA A 152 14.86 1.09 -13.75
CA ALA A 152 15.82 0.33 -14.54
C ALA A 152 16.04 -1.08 -13.96
N ALA A 153 16.03 -2.08 -14.84
CA ALA A 153 16.60 -3.39 -14.57
C ALA A 153 18.13 -3.30 -14.59
N THR A 154 18.78 -4.05 -13.71
CA THR A 154 20.25 -4.12 -13.59
C THR A 154 20.65 -5.57 -13.31
N GLU A 155 21.94 -5.86 -13.24
CA GLU A 155 22.38 -7.14 -12.71
C GLU A 155 21.76 -7.38 -11.32
N GLY A 156 21.18 -8.57 -11.13
CA GLY A 156 20.44 -8.92 -9.93
C GLY A 156 19.07 -8.26 -9.77
N LYS A 157 18.68 -7.27 -10.58
CA LYS A 157 17.41 -6.54 -10.44
C LYS A 157 16.49 -6.75 -11.64
N HIS A 158 15.34 -7.38 -11.40
CA HIS A 158 14.29 -7.55 -12.38
C HIS A 158 13.04 -6.77 -11.98
N ILE A 159 12.51 -5.95 -12.87
CA ILE A 159 11.26 -5.22 -12.65
C ILE A 159 10.08 -6.09 -13.05
N VAL A 160 9.17 -6.31 -12.11
CA VAL A 160 7.93 -7.08 -12.33
C VAL A 160 6.79 -6.15 -12.74
N TYR A 161 6.73 -4.96 -12.14
CA TYR A 161 5.72 -3.97 -12.47
C TYR A 161 6.23 -2.56 -12.15
N GLU A 162 5.90 -1.62 -13.03
CA GLU A 162 6.13 -0.20 -12.82
C GLU A 162 4.93 0.59 -13.34
N ARG A 163 4.64 1.71 -12.66
CA ARG A 163 3.66 2.68 -13.16
C ARG A 163 4.03 4.07 -12.69
N ARG A 164 4.10 5.00 -13.64
CA ARG A 164 4.34 6.42 -13.39
C ARG A 164 3.07 7.24 -13.62
N PHE A 165 2.84 8.17 -12.72
CA PHE A 165 1.87 9.26 -12.81
C PHE A 165 2.65 10.59 -12.76
N ASP A 166 1.96 11.72 -12.87
CA ASP A 166 2.60 13.04 -12.87
C ASP A 166 3.24 13.40 -11.53
N ASN A 167 2.62 12.97 -10.42
CA ASN A 167 3.02 13.30 -9.06
C ASN A 167 3.51 12.10 -8.24
N ARG A 168 3.43 10.87 -8.75
CA ARG A 168 3.87 9.67 -8.05
C ARG A 168 4.20 8.53 -8.99
N PHE A 169 5.04 7.60 -8.54
CA PHE A 169 5.27 6.35 -9.25
C PHE A 169 5.40 5.19 -8.28
N VAL A 170 5.16 4.00 -8.81
CA VAL A 170 5.37 2.72 -8.13
C VAL A 170 6.29 1.86 -8.98
N VAL A 171 7.21 1.17 -8.34
CA VAL A 171 8.06 0.15 -8.94
C VAL A 171 8.11 -1.04 -7.99
N THR A 172 7.87 -2.24 -8.52
CA THR A 172 8.02 -3.49 -7.78
C THR A 172 8.79 -4.49 -8.64
N GLY A 173 9.54 -5.33 -7.97
CA GLY A 173 10.41 -6.28 -8.65
C GLY A 173 11.10 -7.21 -7.68
N VAL A 174 12.12 -7.86 -8.21
CA VAL A 174 13.02 -8.72 -7.46
C VAL A 174 14.42 -8.12 -7.55
N PHE A 175 15.10 -8.03 -6.41
CA PHE A 175 16.51 -7.72 -6.31
C PHE A 175 17.23 -8.85 -5.58
N HIS A 176 18.13 -9.53 -6.28
CA HIS A 176 18.69 -10.83 -5.94
C HIS A 176 17.58 -11.84 -5.63
N GLN A 177 17.38 -12.18 -4.35
CA GLN A 177 16.35 -13.13 -3.90
C GLN A 177 15.18 -12.45 -3.17
N SER A 178 15.26 -11.13 -2.98
CA SER A 178 14.26 -10.36 -2.24
C SER A 178 13.31 -9.66 -3.20
N LYS A 179 12.02 -9.69 -2.91
CA LYS A 179 11.05 -8.81 -3.56
C LYS A 179 11.14 -7.42 -2.96
N PHE A 180 10.83 -6.41 -3.76
CA PHE A 180 10.73 -5.04 -3.26
C PHE A 180 9.50 -4.35 -3.83
N TYR A 181 8.97 -3.40 -3.06
CA TYR A 181 7.95 -2.47 -3.49
C TYR A 181 8.39 -1.06 -3.11
N THR A 182 8.47 -0.19 -4.11
CA THR A 182 8.82 1.22 -3.98
C THR A 182 7.64 2.07 -4.41
N MET A 183 7.24 3.02 -3.57
CA MET A 183 6.30 4.07 -3.92
C MET A 183 6.89 5.43 -3.57
N MET A 184 6.98 6.30 -4.57
CA MET A 184 7.52 7.65 -4.45
C MET A 184 6.50 8.67 -4.93
N ALA A 185 6.47 9.84 -4.31
CA ALA A 185 5.63 10.96 -4.71
C ALA A 185 6.40 12.28 -4.62
N ARG A 186 6.00 13.25 -5.45
CA ARG A 186 6.48 14.63 -5.32
C ARG A 186 6.03 15.19 -3.98
N ASP A 187 6.95 15.81 -3.27
CA ASP A 187 6.80 16.36 -1.93
C ASP A 187 7.54 17.70 -1.87
N GLY A 188 6.84 18.77 -2.26
CA GLY A 188 7.45 20.08 -2.48
C GLY A 188 8.57 20.04 -3.53
N ALA A 189 9.77 20.47 -3.13
CA ALA A 189 10.97 20.43 -3.98
C ALA A 189 11.64 19.04 -4.04
N ASN A 190 11.12 18.06 -3.30
CA ASN A 190 11.69 16.72 -3.19
C ASN A 190 10.80 15.68 -3.87
N THR A 191 11.34 14.47 -4.03
CA THR A 191 10.55 13.26 -4.25
C THR A 191 10.76 12.33 -3.07
N THR A 192 9.71 12.14 -2.27
CA THR A 192 9.71 11.41 -1.00
C THR A 192 8.86 10.15 -1.13
N GLY A 193 9.22 9.10 -0.40
CA GLY A 193 8.44 7.87 -0.39
C GLY A 193 9.19 6.76 0.31
N PHE A 194 8.81 5.52 0.06
CA PHE A 194 9.39 4.38 0.75
C PHE A 194 9.70 3.21 -0.17
N THR A 195 10.61 2.35 0.29
CA THR A 195 10.83 1.02 -0.28
C THR A 195 10.75 -0.02 0.83
N ILE A 196 9.86 -1.00 0.70
CA ILE A 196 9.82 -2.19 1.54
C ILE A 196 10.37 -3.37 0.73
N SER A 197 11.30 -4.12 1.31
CA SER A 197 11.90 -5.30 0.70
C SER A 197 11.77 -6.50 1.62
N TRP A 198 11.48 -7.67 1.05
CA TRP A 198 11.28 -8.90 1.81
C TRP A 198 11.77 -10.14 1.07
N GLY A 199 12.32 -11.09 1.84
CA GLY A 199 12.69 -12.42 1.38
C GLY A 199 11.57 -13.44 1.55
N ALA A 200 11.81 -14.68 1.12
CA ALA A 200 10.83 -15.77 1.12
C ALA A 200 10.12 -16.01 2.48
N PRO A 201 10.79 -15.95 3.65
CA PRO A 201 10.12 -16.15 4.94
C PRO A 201 9.00 -15.13 5.23
N TYR A 202 9.06 -13.96 4.59
CA TYR A 202 8.11 -12.86 4.81
C TYR A 202 7.16 -12.66 3.64
N GLU A 203 7.03 -13.59 2.70
CA GLU A 203 6.26 -13.38 1.46
C GLU A 203 4.83 -12.89 1.70
N ALA A 204 4.06 -13.58 2.54
CA ALA A 204 2.68 -13.21 2.82
C ALA A 204 2.58 -11.86 3.54
N LEU A 205 3.49 -11.61 4.48
CA LEU A 205 3.53 -10.35 5.23
C LEU A 205 3.97 -9.18 4.34
N GLY A 206 5.01 -9.34 3.53
CA GLY A 206 5.57 -8.33 2.64
C GLY A 206 4.59 -7.87 1.59
N ARG A 207 3.85 -8.80 0.95
CA ARG A 207 2.73 -8.46 0.05
C ARG A 207 1.68 -7.58 0.74
N LYS A 208 1.26 -7.98 1.93
CA LYS A 208 0.29 -7.21 2.73
C LYS A 208 0.84 -5.84 3.12
N LEU A 209 2.05 -5.78 3.66
CA LEU A 209 2.70 -4.53 4.08
C LEU A 209 2.90 -3.56 2.93
N SER A 210 3.29 -4.03 1.74
CA SER A 210 3.55 -3.16 0.59
C SER A 210 2.32 -2.34 0.20
N THR A 211 1.16 -2.98 0.12
CA THR A 211 -0.10 -2.32 -0.22
C THR A 211 -0.64 -1.51 0.95
N PHE A 212 -0.50 -2.00 2.18
CA PHE A 212 -0.88 -1.26 3.38
C PHE A 212 -0.11 0.06 3.50
N LEU A 213 1.23 0.00 3.46
CA LEU A 213 2.12 1.17 3.50
C LEU A 213 1.83 2.14 2.36
N ALA A 214 1.56 1.64 1.16
CA ALA A 214 1.22 2.47 0.01
C ALA A 214 -0.05 3.28 0.27
N ASN A 215 -1.09 2.66 0.81
CA ASN A 215 -2.33 3.36 1.16
C ASN A 215 -2.13 4.37 2.28
N ALA A 216 -1.34 4.03 3.30
CA ALA A 216 -1.03 4.96 4.38
C ALA A 216 -0.22 6.17 3.90
N TRP A 217 0.77 5.94 3.03
CA TRP A 217 1.56 7.02 2.41
C TRP A 217 0.70 7.94 1.54
N LEU A 218 -0.18 7.37 0.71
CA LEU A 218 -1.12 8.14 -0.13
C LEU A 218 -2.12 8.98 0.70
N ALA A 219 -2.42 8.58 1.93
CA ALA A 219 -3.27 9.37 2.83
C ALA A 219 -2.54 10.59 3.42
N GLU A 220 -1.21 10.52 3.53
CA GLU A 220 -0.36 11.58 4.09
C GLU A 220 0.03 12.66 3.07
N ILE A 221 0.22 12.28 1.82
CA ILE A 221 0.56 13.22 0.74
C ILE A 221 -0.68 13.94 0.19
N ARG A 222 -0.54 15.22 -0.12
CA ARG A 222 -1.60 16.08 -0.67
C ARG A 222 -1.41 16.29 -2.17
#